data_AF-A0A1S3QJ16-F1
#
_entry.id   AF-A0A1S3QJ16-F1
#
_cell.length_a   1.000
_cell.length_b   1.000
_cell.length_c   1.000
_cell.angle_alpha   90.00
_cell.angle_beta   90.00
_cell.angle_gamma   90.00
#
_symmetry.space_group_name_H-M   'P 1'
#
loop_
_entity.id
_entity.type
_entity.pdbx_description
1 polymer ?
#
loop_
_entity_poly.entity_id
_entity_poly.type
_entity_poly.pdbx_seq_one_letter_code
_entity_poly.pdbx_strand_id
1 'polypeptide(L)'
;DIMNNKVFYQHPNLMKALLVFTCLSLGLVSLYRDIMNNKVFYQHPNLMRALGMHETVMEVMVNVLSGGESKLASPSMRGSTPLDVAAASVMDNNELALALREPDLEKVVQYLAGCGLQSCSMLVSKGYPDIGWNPVEGERYLDFLRFAVFCNGESVEENANVVVRLLIRRPECFGPALRGEGGNGLLAAMMEAIKISEDPCRDGPSPTSEAGRTLSEVLLEDEEDDTIHMGNAIMTFYAALIDLLGRCAPEMHLIHAGKGEAIRIRAILRSLIPIEDLEGVISIPFPMPTLAKDGSVVEPCL
;
A
#
# COMPACT_ATOMS: atom_id res chain seq x y z
N ASP A 1 12.25 -22.24 2.32
CA ASP A 1 11.66 -21.84 3.63
C ASP A 1 10.30 -21.15 3.54
N ILE A 2 9.99 -20.34 2.52
CA ILE A 2 8.64 -19.75 2.33
C ILE A 2 7.58 -20.81 1.97
N MET A 3 7.98 -21.94 1.36
CA MET A 3 7.06 -23.00 0.89
C MET A 3 6.42 -23.85 1.99
N ASN A 4 6.91 -23.81 3.23
CA ASN A 4 6.36 -24.58 4.36
C ASN A 4 5.47 -23.75 5.29
N ASN A 5 5.10 -22.53 4.87
CA ASN A 5 4.48 -21.57 5.78
C ASN A 5 2.99 -21.88 5.98
N LYS A 6 2.62 -22.31 7.21
CA LYS A 6 1.27 -22.75 7.62
C LYS A 6 0.14 -21.76 7.31
N VAL A 7 0.48 -20.53 6.96
CA VAL A 7 -0.43 -19.42 6.74
C VAL A 7 -1.12 -19.45 5.38
N PHE A 8 -0.45 -19.97 4.34
CA PHE A 8 -1.08 -20.27 3.06
C PHE A 8 -2.19 -21.33 3.19
N TYR A 9 -2.16 -22.11 4.27
CA TYR A 9 -3.03 -23.26 4.48
C TYR A 9 -4.27 -22.97 5.31
N GLN A 10 -4.36 -21.80 5.96
CA GLN A 10 -5.48 -21.42 6.84
C GLN A 10 -6.37 -20.31 6.24
N HIS A 11 -5.89 -19.54 5.27
CA HIS A 11 -6.64 -18.42 4.69
C HIS A 11 -7.02 -18.68 3.23
N PRO A 12 -8.25 -19.15 2.93
CA PRO A 12 -8.69 -19.40 1.56
C PRO A 12 -8.68 -18.15 0.67
N ASN A 13 -8.73 -16.94 1.25
CA ASN A 13 -8.62 -15.68 0.50
C ASN A 13 -7.21 -15.41 -0.01
N LEU A 14 -6.19 -15.88 0.71
CA LEU A 14 -4.80 -15.77 0.28
C LEU A 14 -4.49 -16.67 -0.91
N MET A 15 -5.01 -17.90 -0.88
CA MET A 15 -4.90 -18.84 -2.00
C MET A 15 -5.61 -18.31 -3.25
N LYS A 16 -6.75 -17.62 -3.09
CA LYS A 16 -7.42 -16.92 -4.21
C LYS A 16 -6.55 -15.80 -4.77
N ALA A 17 -5.97 -14.95 -3.93
CA ALA A 17 -5.15 -13.82 -4.36
C ALA A 17 -3.88 -14.27 -5.11
N LEU A 18 -3.23 -15.34 -4.63
CA LEU A 18 -2.13 -16.01 -5.32
C LEU A 18 -2.56 -16.54 -6.70
N LEU A 19 -3.71 -17.24 -6.76
CA LEU A 19 -4.24 -17.79 -8.01
C LEU A 19 -4.62 -16.68 -9.01
N VAL A 20 -5.21 -15.57 -8.53
CA VAL A 20 -5.52 -14.37 -9.33
C VAL A 20 -4.24 -13.83 -9.96
N PHE A 21 -3.22 -13.55 -9.15
CA PHE A 21 -1.99 -12.94 -9.63
C PHE A 21 -1.28 -13.82 -10.66
N THR A 22 -1.14 -15.11 -10.36
CA THR A 22 -0.47 -16.07 -11.23
C THR A 22 -1.22 -16.29 -12.56
N CYS A 23 -2.55 -16.34 -12.52
CA CYS A 23 -3.34 -16.50 -13.74
C CYS A 23 -3.39 -15.22 -14.59
N LEU A 24 -3.41 -14.03 -13.98
CA LEU A 24 -3.30 -12.75 -14.69
C LEU A 24 -1.93 -12.61 -15.38
N SER A 25 -0.84 -12.92 -14.66
CA SER A 25 0.52 -12.78 -15.18
C SER A 25 0.91 -13.78 -16.26
N LEU A 26 0.17 -14.91 -16.39
CA LEU A 26 0.35 -15.90 -17.46
C LEU A 26 -0.73 -15.87 -18.55
N GLY A 27 -1.72 -14.97 -18.48
CA GLY A 27 -2.85 -14.96 -19.43
C GLY A 27 -3.77 -16.18 -19.30
N LEU A 28 -3.76 -16.87 -18.16
CA LEU A 28 -4.55 -18.06 -17.85
C LEU A 28 -5.90 -17.73 -17.17
N VAL A 29 -6.52 -16.61 -17.55
CA VAL A 29 -7.73 -16.07 -16.91
C VAL A 29 -8.93 -17.03 -17.01
N SER A 30 -9.01 -17.86 -18.07
CA SER A 30 -10.09 -18.87 -18.20
C SER A 30 -9.95 -20.00 -17.18
N LEU A 31 -8.73 -20.52 -16.98
CA LEU A 31 -8.46 -21.58 -16.01
C LEU A 31 -8.72 -21.11 -14.57
N TYR A 32 -8.40 -19.85 -14.27
CA TYR A 32 -8.76 -19.21 -13.00
C TYR A 32 -10.27 -19.20 -12.77
N ARG A 33 -11.03 -18.74 -13.77
CA ARG A 33 -12.49 -18.66 -13.70
C ARG A 33 -13.09 -20.04 -13.43
N ASP A 34 -12.55 -21.08 -14.05
CA ASP A 34 -13.03 -22.46 -13.89
C ASP A 34 -12.73 -23.02 -12.49
N ILE A 35 -11.55 -22.72 -11.92
CA ILE A 35 -11.19 -23.13 -10.55
C ILE A 35 -12.01 -22.35 -9.51
N MET A 36 -12.19 -21.03 -9.71
CA MET A 36 -12.89 -20.16 -8.78
C MET A 36 -14.41 -20.31 -8.79
N ASN A 37 -14.99 -20.79 -9.89
CA ASN A 37 -16.39 -21.18 -9.96
C ASN A 37 -16.64 -22.62 -9.47
N ASN A 38 -15.60 -23.33 -9.04
CA ASN A 38 -15.72 -24.68 -8.54
C ASN A 38 -16.01 -24.70 -7.03
N LYS A 39 -17.20 -25.13 -6.64
CA LYS A 39 -17.63 -25.23 -5.23
C LYS A 39 -16.71 -26.14 -4.38
N VAL A 40 -16.07 -27.13 -5.00
CA VAL A 40 -15.13 -28.05 -4.33
C VAL A 40 -13.92 -27.29 -3.78
N PHE A 41 -13.49 -26.22 -4.44
CA PHE A 41 -12.40 -25.36 -4.00
C PHE A 41 -12.68 -24.74 -2.63
N TYR A 42 -13.93 -24.33 -2.38
CA TYR A 42 -14.34 -23.72 -1.11
C TYR A 42 -14.70 -24.76 -0.04
N GLN A 43 -15.24 -25.91 -0.46
CA GLN A 43 -15.73 -26.95 0.44
C GLN A 43 -14.61 -27.85 0.98
N HIS A 44 -13.51 -27.99 0.23
CA HIS A 44 -12.43 -28.92 0.56
C HIS A 44 -11.04 -28.26 0.48
N PRO A 45 -10.72 -27.28 1.35
CA PRO A 45 -9.40 -26.63 1.37
C PRO A 45 -8.25 -27.62 1.65
N ASN A 46 -8.53 -28.72 2.36
CA ASN A 46 -7.55 -29.78 2.61
C ASN A 46 -7.17 -30.57 1.34
N LEU A 47 -8.08 -30.66 0.36
CA LEU A 47 -7.81 -31.31 -0.93
C LEU A 47 -6.87 -30.45 -1.78
N MET A 48 -7.11 -29.14 -1.84
CA MET A 48 -6.24 -28.20 -2.55
C MET A 48 -4.83 -28.17 -1.95
N ARG A 49 -4.74 -28.36 -0.62
CA ARG A 49 -3.47 -28.57 0.09
C ARG A 49 -2.75 -29.85 -0.35
N ALA A 50 -3.46 -30.99 -0.38
CA ALA A 50 -2.87 -32.27 -0.77
C ALA A 50 -2.41 -32.28 -2.24
N LEU A 51 -3.08 -31.49 -3.08
CA LEU A 51 -2.72 -31.31 -4.49
C LEU A 51 -1.55 -30.34 -4.72
N GLY A 52 -1.01 -29.70 -3.67
CA GLY A 52 0.12 -28.79 -3.81
C GLY A 52 -0.17 -27.54 -4.66
N MET A 53 -1.45 -27.16 -4.81
CA MET A 53 -1.83 -26.06 -5.72
C MET A 53 -1.16 -24.73 -5.32
N HIS A 54 -0.98 -24.48 -4.03
CA HIS A 54 -0.27 -23.30 -3.51
C HIS A 54 1.21 -23.27 -3.90
N GLU A 55 1.87 -24.43 -3.93
CA GLU A 55 3.29 -24.55 -4.32
C GLU A 55 3.48 -24.24 -5.81
N THR A 56 2.65 -24.81 -6.68
CA THR A 56 2.71 -24.55 -8.13
C THR A 56 2.45 -23.07 -8.44
N VAL A 57 1.51 -22.46 -7.74
CA VAL A 57 1.17 -21.04 -7.92
C VAL A 57 2.30 -20.13 -7.43
N MET A 58 2.95 -20.46 -6.31
CA MET A 58 4.13 -19.73 -5.81
C MET A 58 5.36 -19.91 -6.70
N GLU A 59 5.60 -21.11 -7.24
CA GLU A 59 6.72 -21.36 -8.15
C GLU A 59 6.60 -20.52 -9.43
N VAL A 60 5.39 -20.48 -10.00
CA VAL A 60 5.11 -19.62 -11.16
C VAL A 60 5.26 -18.14 -10.80
N MET A 61 4.75 -17.72 -9.64
CA MET A 61 4.90 -16.35 -9.13
C MET A 61 6.38 -15.96 -8.98
N VAL A 62 7.21 -16.83 -8.40
CA VAL A 62 8.65 -16.60 -8.25
C VAL A 62 9.35 -16.52 -9.62
N ASN A 63 8.93 -17.33 -10.59
CA ASN A 63 9.45 -17.27 -11.95
C ASN A 63 9.07 -15.96 -12.67
N VAL A 64 7.87 -15.43 -12.43
CA VAL A 64 7.43 -14.11 -12.94
C VAL A 64 8.19 -12.97 -12.26
N LEU A 65 8.43 -13.08 -10.96
CA LEU A 65 9.17 -12.12 -10.13
C LEU A 65 10.68 -12.07 -10.43
N SER A 66 11.27 -13.21 -10.81
CA SER A 66 12.69 -13.31 -11.16
C SER A 66 13.02 -12.77 -12.55
N GLY A 67 12.00 -12.41 -13.34
CA GLY A 67 12.12 -11.94 -14.72
C GLY A 67 12.46 -10.46 -14.91
N GLY A 68 12.79 -9.70 -13.85
CA GLY A 68 13.28 -8.33 -13.93
C GLY A 68 12.56 -7.34 -12.99
N GLU A 69 13.28 -6.28 -12.60
CA GLU A 69 12.87 -5.21 -11.66
C GLU A 69 11.52 -4.55 -12.03
N SER A 70 11.11 -4.65 -13.29
CA SER A 70 9.90 -4.00 -13.84
C SER A 70 8.56 -4.66 -13.49
N LYS A 71 8.53 -5.82 -12.82
CA LYS A 71 7.27 -6.57 -12.55
C LYS A 71 6.81 -6.59 -11.10
N LEU A 72 7.66 -6.19 -10.15
CA LEU A 72 7.22 -5.84 -8.79
C LEU A 72 6.58 -4.44 -8.76
N ALA A 73 6.99 -3.59 -9.70
CA ALA A 73 6.69 -2.17 -9.79
C ALA A 73 5.83 -1.85 -11.02
N SER A 74 4.69 -2.52 -11.18
CA SER A 74 3.63 -2.01 -12.06
C SER A 74 2.58 -1.28 -11.22
N PRO A 75 2.79 0.00 -10.87
CA PRO A 75 1.80 0.82 -10.15
C PRO A 75 0.51 1.07 -10.95
N SER A 76 0.44 0.57 -12.19
CA SER A 76 -0.69 0.74 -13.11
C SER A 76 -1.71 -0.40 -13.12
N MET A 77 -1.58 -1.40 -12.26
CA MET A 77 -2.63 -2.39 -12.07
C MET A 77 -3.10 -2.32 -10.63
N ARG A 78 -4.33 -1.83 -10.41
CA ARG A 78 -5.09 -1.98 -9.16
C ARG A 78 -5.55 -3.45 -8.96
N GLY A 79 -4.70 -4.41 -9.34
CA GLY A 79 -4.89 -5.84 -9.19
C GLY A 79 -3.93 -6.42 -8.15
N SER A 80 -4.19 -7.65 -7.70
CA SER A 80 -3.39 -8.33 -6.67
C SER A 80 -1.93 -8.42 -7.08
N THR A 81 -1.05 -7.65 -6.45
CA THR A 81 0.41 -7.80 -6.60
C THR A 81 0.95 -8.85 -5.63
N PRO A 82 2.18 -9.34 -5.86
CA PRO A 82 2.90 -10.18 -4.92
C PRO A 82 2.97 -9.62 -3.50
N LEU A 83 3.09 -8.30 -3.40
CA LEU A 83 3.13 -7.61 -2.12
C LEU A 83 1.75 -7.60 -1.44
N ASP A 84 0.67 -7.36 -2.19
CA ASP A 84 -0.70 -7.37 -1.64
C ASP A 84 -1.08 -8.76 -1.12
N VAL A 85 -0.63 -9.80 -1.83
CA VAL A 85 -0.74 -11.20 -1.39
C VAL A 85 0.03 -11.42 -0.09
N ALA A 86 1.28 -10.94 -0.01
CA ALA A 86 2.08 -11.06 1.20
C ALA A 86 1.45 -10.29 2.38
N ALA A 87 0.96 -9.08 2.15
CA ALA A 87 0.24 -8.25 3.11
C ALA A 87 -1.02 -8.96 3.64
N ALA A 88 -1.85 -9.49 2.74
CA ALA A 88 -3.03 -10.28 3.10
C ALA A 88 -2.68 -11.58 3.85
N SER A 89 -1.48 -12.13 3.64
CA SER A 89 -1.02 -13.31 4.38
C SER A 89 -0.74 -12.99 5.84
N VAL A 90 -0.19 -11.81 6.10
CA VAL A 90 0.27 -11.41 7.43
C VAL A 90 -0.86 -10.80 8.26
N MET A 91 -1.83 -10.12 7.62
CA MET A 91 -2.90 -9.33 8.25
C MET A 91 -3.60 -9.97 9.47
N ASP A 92 -3.91 -11.26 9.38
CA ASP A 92 -4.62 -12.00 10.44
C ASP A 92 -3.81 -13.19 10.97
N ASN A 93 -2.49 -13.20 10.76
CA ASN A 93 -1.64 -14.33 11.10
C ASN A 93 -0.42 -13.98 11.94
N ASN A 94 -0.58 -14.13 13.26
CA ASN A 94 0.46 -13.85 14.23
C ASN A 94 1.70 -14.74 14.05
N GLU A 95 1.54 -16.02 13.67
CA GLU A 95 2.70 -16.91 13.44
C GLU A 95 3.57 -16.40 12.29
N LEU A 96 2.94 -15.90 11.23
CA LEU A 96 3.66 -15.32 10.10
C LEU A 96 4.33 -14.00 10.46
N ALA A 97 3.60 -13.12 11.15
CA ALA A 97 4.14 -11.84 11.59
C ALA A 97 5.39 -12.04 12.45
N LEU A 98 5.37 -13.02 13.37
CA LEU A 98 6.51 -13.39 14.21
C LEU A 98 7.63 -14.12 13.45
N ALA A 99 7.34 -14.70 12.29
CA ALA A 99 8.34 -15.35 11.45
C ALA A 99 9.12 -14.37 10.54
N LEU A 100 8.64 -13.13 10.41
CA LEU A 100 9.34 -12.07 9.67
C LEU A 100 10.65 -11.73 10.36
N ARG A 101 11.72 -11.57 9.59
CA ARG A 101 13.05 -11.21 10.10
C ARG A 101 13.46 -9.84 9.60
N GLU A 102 14.46 -9.25 10.26
CA GLU A 102 15.03 -7.95 9.87
C GLU A 102 15.39 -7.85 8.37
N PRO A 103 15.98 -8.86 7.69
CA PRO A 103 16.25 -8.77 6.26
C PRO A 103 15.01 -8.67 5.37
N ASP A 104 13.90 -9.29 5.77
CA ASP A 104 12.65 -9.28 5.02
C ASP A 104 12.03 -7.88 5.09
N LEU A 105 11.99 -7.29 6.29
CA LEU A 105 11.51 -5.92 6.53
C LEU A 105 12.44 -4.87 5.92
N GLU A 106 13.76 -5.08 6.00
CA GLU A 106 14.74 -4.18 5.41
C GLU A 106 14.54 -4.04 3.90
N LYS A 107 14.25 -5.15 3.21
CA LYS A 107 14.01 -5.14 1.76
C LYS A 107 12.78 -4.32 1.39
N VAL A 108 11.70 -4.43 2.17
CA VAL A 108 10.50 -3.60 1.97
C VAL A 108 10.81 -2.12 2.21
N VAL A 109 11.56 -1.80 3.27
CA VAL A 109 11.98 -0.41 3.55
C VAL A 109 12.93 0.13 2.46
N GLN A 110 13.78 -0.71 1.83
CA GLN A 110 14.59 -0.30 0.68
C GLN A 110 13.72 0.10 -0.51
N TYR A 111 12.68 -0.68 -0.81
CA TYR A 111 11.74 -0.34 -1.88
C TYR A 111 10.96 0.93 -1.58
N LEU A 112 10.47 1.09 -0.35
CA LEU A 112 9.81 2.32 0.11
C LEU A 112 10.71 3.55 -0.02
N ALA A 113 12.01 3.42 0.32
CA ALA A 113 12.98 4.51 0.12
C ALA A 113 13.13 4.87 -1.37
N GLY A 114 13.10 3.87 -2.25
CA GLY A 114 13.08 4.07 -3.71
C GLY A 114 11.89 4.92 -4.17
N CYS A 115 10.70 4.66 -3.63
CA CYS A 115 9.49 5.46 -3.93
C CYS A 115 9.66 6.93 -3.54
N GLY A 116 10.39 7.25 -2.47
CA GLY A 116 10.66 8.63 -2.05
C GLY A 116 11.69 9.38 -2.91
N LEU A 117 12.37 8.69 -3.83
CA LEU A 117 13.46 9.23 -4.65
C LEU A 117 13.20 9.14 -6.16
N GLN A 118 12.19 8.37 -6.59
CA GLN A 118 11.97 8.07 -8.00
C GLN A 118 10.56 8.39 -8.44
N SER A 119 10.45 9.06 -9.59
CA SER A 119 9.19 9.28 -10.29
C SER A 119 8.61 7.96 -10.81
N CYS A 120 7.28 7.90 -10.87
CA CYS A 120 6.59 6.78 -11.49
C CYS A 120 6.56 6.89 -13.02
N SER A 121 7.52 6.26 -13.70
CA SER A 121 7.62 6.28 -15.17
C SER A 121 6.35 5.82 -15.89
N MET A 122 5.64 4.84 -15.31
CA MET A 122 4.36 4.36 -15.81
C MET A 122 3.28 5.45 -15.79
N LEU A 123 3.14 6.18 -14.68
CA LEU A 123 2.17 7.29 -14.60
C LEU A 123 2.56 8.43 -15.54
N VAL A 124 3.85 8.79 -15.59
CA VAL A 124 4.34 9.79 -16.53
C VAL A 124 4.04 9.41 -17.98
N SER A 125 4.23 8.14 -18.36
CA SER A 125 3.89 7.65 -19.71
C SER A 125 2.39 7.65 -20.01
N LYS A 126 1.53 7.56 -18.97
CA LYS A 126 0.07 7.69 -19.08
C LYS A 126 -0.39 9.15 -19.09
N GLY A 127 0.53 10.11 -19.06
CA GLY A 127 0.26 11.54 -19.13
C GLY A 127 -0.01 12.20 -17.78
N TYR A 128 0.27 11.52 -16.66
CA TYR A 128 0.18 12.12 -15.33
C TYR A 128 1.35 13.07 -15.05
N PRO A 129 1.16 14.11 -14.21
CA PRO A 129 2.22 15.01 -13.79
C PRO A 129 3.33 14.28 -13.04
N ASP A 130 4.58 14.63 -13.36
CA ASP A 130 5.75 14.14 -12.63
C ASP A 130 5.96 14.96 -11.35
N ILE A 131 5.74 14.34 -10.20
CA ILE A 131 5.93 14.94 -8.88
C ILE A 131 7.29 14.58 -8.24
N GLY A 132 8.13 13.77 -8.90
CA GLY A 132 9.48 13.42 -8.42
C GLY A 132 9.55 12.30 -7.37
N TRP A 133 8.43 11.67 -7.03
CA TRP A 133 8.33 10.53 -6.10
C TRP A 133 7.06 9.72 -6.40
N ASN A 134 6.88 8.56 -5.76
CA ASN A 134 5.78 7.63 -6.04
C ASN A 134 4.92 7.36 -4.79
N PRO A 135 3.89 8.19 -4.50
CA PRO A 135 3.00 7.98 -3.37
C PRO A 135 2.11 6.72 -3.51
N VAL A 136 1.71 6.38 -4.74
CA VAL A 136 0.82 5.25 -5.04
C VAL A 136 1.49 3.92 -4.68
N GLU A 137 2.75 3.74 -5.08
CA GLU A 137 3.49 2.52 -4.76
C GLU A 137 3.99 2.53 -3.30
N GLY A 138 4.35 3.70 -2.78
CA GLY A 138 4.77 3.86 -1.39
C GLY A 138 3.72 3.39 -0.39
N GLU A 139 2.44 3.70 -0.63
CA GLU A 139 1.32 3.25 0.19
C GLU A 139 1.30 1.72 0.34
N ARG A 140 1.48 0.96 -0.75
CA ARG A 140 1.43 -0.50 -0.71
C ARG A 140 2.52 -1.11 0.18
N TYR A 141 3.71 -0.51 0.19
CA TYR A 141 4.79 -0.92 1.11
C TYR A 141 4.46 -0.58 2.56
N LEU A 142 3.87 0.60 2.81
CA LEU A 142 3.41 0.99 4.14
C LEU A 142 2.32 0.05 4.67
N ASP A 143 1.40 -0.38 3.82
CA ASP A 143 0.34 -1.33 4.16
C ASP A 143 0.90 -2.70 4.57
N PHE A 144 1.88 -3.23 3.81
CA PHE A 144 2.55 -4.46 4.23
C PHE A 144 3.21 -4.31 5.61
N LEU A 145 3.94 -3.20 5.84
CA LEU A 145 4.59 -2.93 7.12
C LEU A 145 3.57 -2.78 8.25
N ARG A 146 2.41 -2.18 7.99
CA ARG A 146 1.31 -2.02 8.93
C ARG A 146 0.82 -3.39 9.44
N PHE A 147 0.63 -4.35 8.55
CA PHE A 147 0.24 -5.71 8.94
C PHE A 147 1.37 -6.48 9.63
N ALA A 148 2.62 -6.20 9.29
CA ALA A 148 3.77 -6.81 9.96
C ALA A 148 3.93 -6.35 11.41
N VAL A 149 3.61 -5.09 11.72
CA VAL A 149 3.75 -4.53 13.08
C VAL A 149 2.47 -4.62 13.91
N PHE A 150 1.32 -4.88 13.28
CA PHE A 150 0.03 -4.94 13.96
C PHE A 150 -0.84 -6.03 13.36
N CYS A 151 -1.15 -7.05 14.15
CA CYS A 151 -1.84 -8.26 13.70
C CYS A 151 -2.91 -8.65 14.73
N ASN A 152 -4.12 -8.98 14.25
CA ASN A 152 -5.26 -9.39 15.12
C ASN A 152 -5.59 -8.43 16.28
N GLY A 153 -5.36 -7.12 16.11
CA GLY A 153 -5.64 -6.12 17.16
C GLY A 153 -4.49 -5.90 18.15
N GLU A 154 -3.37 -6.61 17.99
CA GLU A 154 -2.22 -6.55 18.88
C GLU A 154 -0.98 -6.04 18.16
N SER A 155 -0.10 -5.34 18.89
CA SER A 155 1.18 -4.88 18.38
C SER A 155 2.21 -6.00 18.41
N VAL A 156 2.99 -6.13 17.34
CA VAL A 156 4.13 -7.03 17.25
C VAL A 156 5.40 -6.21 17.54
N GLU A 157 5.72 -6.05 18.83
CA GLU A 157 6.76 -5.11 19.29
C GLU A 157 8.13 -5.34 18.64
N GLU A 158 8.54 -6.59 18.43
CA GLU A 158 9.82 -6.92 17.79
C GLU A 158 9.90 -6.34 16.37
N ASN A 159 8.82 -6.51 15.59
CA ASN A 159 8.73 -5.96 14.24
C ASN A 159 8.65 -4.43 14.27
N ALA A 160 7.83 -3.85 15.15
CA ALA A 160 7.70 -2.41 15.29
C ALA A 160 9.07 -1.74 15.56
N ASN A 161 9.84 -2.30 16.49
CA ASN A 161 11.18 -1.80 16.85
C ASN A 161 12.15 -1.88 15.66
N VAL A 162 12.09 -2.95 14.87
CA VAL A 162 12.90 -3.11 13.65
C VAL A 162 12.49 -2.08 12.60
N VAL A 163 11.19 -1.95 12.33
CA VAL A 163 10.64 -1.01 11.32
C VAL A 163 11.01 0.43 11.66
N VAL A 164 10.80 0.88 12.91
CA VAL A 164 11.19 2.24 13.31
C VAL A 164 12.69 2.47 13.11
N ARG A 165 13.55 1.52 13.52
CA ARG A 165 15.02 1.64 13.33
C ARG A 165 15.42 1.70 11.87
N LEU A 166 14.75 0.96 11.00
CA LEU A 166 15.04 0.95 9.55
C LEU A 166 14.57 2.25 8.89
N LEU A 167 13.38 2.74 9.24
CA LEU A 167 12.83 3.99 8.69
C LEU A 167 13.68 5.21 9.05
N ILE A 168 14.11 5.37 10.30
CA ILE A 168 14.95 6.52 10.68
C ILE A 168 16.35 6.51 10.05
N ARG A 169 16.80 5.35 9.54
CA ARG A 169 18.06 5.24 8.79
C ARG A 169 17.89 5.60 7.31
N ARG A 170 16.65 5.73 6.83
CA ARG A 170 16.29 6.07 5.45
C ARG A 170 15.20 7.15 5.45
N PRO A 171 15.57 8.42 5.68
CA PRO A 171 14.61 9.52 5.75
C PRO A 171 13.77 9.70 4.48
N GLU A 172 14.19 9.12 3.35
CA GLU A 172 13.47 9.10 2.08
C GLU A 172 12.13 8.37 2.17
N CYS A 173 12.00 7.39 3.09
CA CYS A 173 10.77 6.65 3.31
C CYS A 173 9.60 7.51 3.80
N PHE A 174 9.87 8.68 4.40
CA PHE A 174 8.83 9.55 4.94
C PHE A 174 8.19 10.47 3.88
N GLY A 175 8.66 10.41 2.63
CA GLY A 175 8.24 11.32 1.57
C GLY A 175 8.91 12.69 1.67
N PRO A 176 8.75 13.53 0.63
CA PRO A 176 9.50 14.77 0.48
C PRO A 176 9.18 15.82 1.55
N ALA A 177 7.98 15.81 2.14
CA ALA A 177 7.59 16.82 3.12
C ALA A 177 8.18 16.57 4.52
N LEU A 178 8.53 15.33 4.84
CA LEU A 178 8.95 14.90 6.18
C LEU A 178 10.43 14.49 6.27
N ARG A 179 11.16 14.42 5.15
CA ARG A 179 12.59 14.02 5.12
C ARG A 179 13.59 15.08 5.63
N GLY A 180 13.12 16.17 6.25
CA GLY A 180 13.94 17.17 6.95
C GLY A 180 14.70 18.19 6.07
N GLU A 181 15.27 17.78 4.93
CA GLU A 181 15.94 18.70 4.00
C GLU A 181 14.92 19.38 3.07
N GLY A 182 14.45 20.56 3.47
CA GLY A 182 13.57 21.40 2.63
C GLY A 182 12.09 21.01 2.60
N GLY A 183 11.67 20.07 3.46
CA GLY A 183 10.26 19.73 3.65
C GLY A 183 9.49 20.83 4.40
N ASN A 184 8.25 21.10 3.97
CA ASN A 184 7.40 22.13 4.58
C ASN A 184 6.53 21.61 5.74
N GLY A 185 6.76 20.37 6.20
CA GLY A 185 5.94 19.72 7.22
C GLY A 185 4.70 19.01 6.64
N LEU A 186 4.05 18.22 7.49
CA LEU A 186 2.90 17.39 7.14
C LEU A 186 1.67 18.24 6.78
N LEU A 187 1.39 19.28 7.57
CA LEU A 187 0.21 20.12 7.35
C LEU A 187 0.27 20.79 5.97
N ALA A 188 1.43 21.38 5.63
CA ALA A 188 1.62 22.00 4.33
C ALA A 188 1.49 20.98 3.19
N ALA A 189 1.97 19.76 3.39
CA ALA A 189 1.84 18.68 2.40
C ALA A 189 0.38 18.27 2.17
N MET A 190 -0.40 18.12 3.25
CA MET A 190 -1.83 17.81 3.16
C MET A 190 -2.61 18.95 2.48
N MET A 191 -2.32 20.20 2.82
CA MET A 191 -2.95 21.35 2.17
C MET A 191 -2.60 21.46 0.68
N GLU A 192 -1.36 21.15 0.29
CA GLU A 192 -0.97 21.14 -1.12
C GLU A 192 -1.59 19.96 -1.87
N ALA A 193 -1.74 18.80 -1.23
CA ALA A 193 -2.42 17.65 -1.81
C ALA A 193 -3.90 17.93 -2.10
N ILE A 194 -4.59 18.67 -1.22
CA ILE A 194 -5.96 19.12 -1.45
C ILE A 194 -6.04 20.09 -2.64
N LYS A 195 -5.09 21.03 -2.76
CA LYS A 195 -5.05 21.92 -3.94
C LYS A 195 -4.76 21.16 -5.23
N ILE A 196 -4.01 20.06 -5.15
CA ILE A 196 -3.77 19.18 -6.30
C ILE A 196 -5.08 18.50 -6.69
N SER A 197 -5.85 17.96 -5.73
CA SER A 197 -7.12 17.29 -6.05
C SER A 197 -8.18 18.24 -6.62
N GLU A 198 -8.16 19.51 -6.19
CA GLU A 198 -9.01 20.57 -6.75
C GLU A 198 -8.59 21.03 -8.16
N ASP A 199 -7.39 20.66 -8.65
CA ASP A 199 -6.85 21.06 -9.95
C ASP A 199 -6.76 19.85 -10.92
N PRO A 200 -7.73 19.70 -11.86
CA PRO A 200 -7.76 18.57 -12.77
C PRO A 200 -6.50 18.38 -13.64
N CYS A 201 -5.74 19.45 -13.90
CA CYS A 201 -4.51 19.33 -14.70
C CYS A 201 -3.33 18.76 -13.89
N ARG A 202 -3.44 18.78 -12.56
CA ARG A 202 -2.46 18.23 -11.61
C ARG A 202 -2.90 16.89 -11.03
N ASP A 203 -4.20 16.65 -10.94
CA ASP A 203 -4.76 15.46 -10.31
C ASP A 203 -4.82 14.25 -11.24
N GLY A 204 -5.09 14.48 -12.53
CA GLY A 204 -5.31 13.44 -13.53
C GLY A 204 -4.38 13.52 -14.75
N PRO A 205 -4.56 12.63 -15.74
CA PRO A 205 -3.76 12.64 -16.96
C PRO A 205 -4.08 13.88 -17.82
N SER A 206 -3.05 14.49 -18.41
CA SER A 206 -3.21 15.68 -19.24
C SER A 206 -4.11 15.40 -20.47
N PRO A 207 -5.08 16.29 -20.77
CA PRO A 207 -5.98 16.14 -21.92
C PRO A 207 -5.27 16.30 -23.28
N THR A 208 -4.00 16.70 -23.33
CA THR A 208 -3.30 16.97 -24.61
C THR A 208 -2.66 15.75 -25.27
N SER A 209 -2.78 14.55 -24.71
CA SER A 209 -2.34 13.30 -25.37
C SER A 209 -3.41 12.72 -26.32
N GLU A 210 -4.07 13.58 -27.09
CA GLU A 210 -5.12 13.20 -28.06
C GLU A 210 -4.62 12.98 -29.50
N ALA A 211 -3.32 12.72 -29.71
CA ALA A 211 -2.83 12.40 -31.06
C ALA A 211 -3.09 10.93 -31.49
N GLY A 212 -3.78 10.12 -30.68
CA GLY A 212 -4.01 8.68 -30.95
C GLY A 212 -5.42 8.16 -30.68
N ARG A 213 -6.41 9.01 -30.35
CA ARG A 213 -7.78 8.56 -30.06
C ARG A 213 -8.54 8.32 -31.37
N THR A 214 -8.35 7.14 -31.97
CA THR A 214 -9.24 6.66 -33.04
C THR A 214 -10.02 5.45 -32.54
N LEU A 215 -11.35 5.58 -32.47
CA LEU A 215 -12.35 4.49 -32.50
C LEU A 215 -12.50 3.54 -31.29
N SER A 216 -11.85 3.76 -30.15
CA SER A 216 -11.96 2.84 -28.99
C SER A 216 -12.83 3.36 -27.83
N GLU A 217 -13.76 4.28 -28.08
CA GLU A 217 -14.57 4.91 -27.00
C GLU A 217 -16.01 4.36 -26.92
N VAL A 218 -16.35 3.34 -27.71
CA VAL A 218 -17.71 2.74 -27.70
C VAL A 218 -17.75 1.37 -27.00
N LEU A 219 -16.64 0.88 -26.41
CA LEU A 219 -16.58 -0.49 -25.87
C LEU A 219 -16.11 -0.66 -24.43
N LEU A 220 -15.79 0.39 -23.66
CA LEU A 220 -15.22 0.23 -22.32
C LEU A 220 -15.91 1.15 -21.30
N GLU A 221 -17.08 0.74 -20.80
CA GLU A 221 -17.69 1.31 -19.57
C GLU A 221 -16.97 0.80 -18.29
N ASP A 222 -15.87 0.02 -18.43
CA ASP A 222 -15.09 -0.57 -17.33
C ASP A 222 -13.83 0.26 -16.94
N GLU A 223 -13.49 1.35 -17.63
CA GLU A 223 -12.23 2.12 -17.41
C GLU A 223 -12.35 3.25 -16.36
N GLU A 224 -13.54 3.54 -15.81
CA GLU A 224 -13.72 4.61 -14.81
C GLU A 224 -13.05 4.30 -13.45
N ASP A 225 -12.83 3.03 -13.11
CA ASP A 225 -12.28 2.57 -11.81
C ASP A 225 -10.73 2.60 -11.72
N ASP A 226 -10.04 2.89 -12.84
CA ASP A 226 -8.57 2.88 -12.92
C ASP A 226 -7.93 4.29 -12.92
N THR A 227 -8.74 5.35 -12.81
CA THR A 227 -8.24 6.72 -12.73
C THR A 227 -7.60 6.98 -11.37
N ILE A 228 -6.35 7.44 -11.38
CA ILE A 228 -5.62 7.77 -10.15
C ILE A 228 -5.73 9.26 -9.90
N HIS A 229 -6.27 9.63 -8.74
CA HIS A 229 -6.29 11.01 -8.27
C HIS A 229 -5.00 11.29 -7.50
N MET A 230 -4.09 12.08 -8.07
CA MET A 230 -2.77 12.34 -7.51
C MET A 230 -2.81 13.00 -6.14
N GLY A 231 -3.71 13.97 -5.94
CA GLY A 231 -3.90 14.64 -4.65
C GLY A 231 -4.32 13.62 -3.57
N ASN A 232 -5.28 12.76 -3.91
CA ASN A 232 -5.72 11.68 -3.02
C ASN A 232 -4.61 10.65 -2.73
N ALA A 233 -3.80 10.28 -3.73
CA ALA A 233 -2.68 9.37 -3.53
C ALA A 233 -1.65 9.93 -2.53
N ILE A 234 -1.34 11.23 -2.61
CA ILE A 234 -0.44 11.90 -1.66
C ILE A 234 -1.03 11.89 -0.24
N MET A 235 -2.31 12.23 -0.08
CA MET A 235 -2.98 12.19 1.22
C MET A 235 -3.00 10.79 1.82
N THR A 236 -3.31 9.78 1.00
CA THR A 236 -3.38 8.38 1.40
C THR A 236 -2.02 7.86 1.85
N PHE A 237 -0.94 8.20 1.13
CA PHE A 237 0.42 7.86 1.54
C PHE A 237 0.76 8.42 2.92
N TYR A 238 0.54 9.71 3.16
CA TYR A 238 0.87 10.31 4.47
C TYR A 238 -0.04 9.79 5.59
N ALA A 239 -1.31 9.50 5.30
CA ALA A 239 -2.21 8.87 6.27
C ALA A 239 -1.73 7.46 6.66
N ALA A 240 -1.35 6.63 5.68
CA ALA A 240 -0.80 5.29 5.91
C ALA A 240 0.51 5.34 6.71
N LEU A 241 1.39 6.31 6.42
CA LEU A 241 2.64 6.52 7.15
C LEU A 241 2.39 6.86 8.62
N ILE A 242 1.46 7.78 8.90
CA ILE A 242 1.10 8.17 10.28
C ILE A 242 0.46 7.00 11.03
N ASP A 243 -0.42 6.25 10.38
CA ASP A 243 -1.04 5.06 10.98
C ASP A 243 0.01 3.98 11.31
N LEU A 244 0.96 3.73 10.41
CA LEU A 244 2.09 2.83 10.68
C LEU A 244 2.89 3.29 11.91
N LEU A 245 3.28 4.57 11.96
CA LEU A 245 4.04 5.13 13.09
C LEU A 245 3.26 5.07 14.41
N GLY A 246 1.94 5.30 14.34
CA GLY A 246 1.04 5.16 15.48
C GLY A 246 0.97 3.73 16.01
N ARG A 247 0.95 2.72 15.12
CA ARG A 247 1.00 1.30 15.50
C ARG A 247 2.38 0.86 15.99
N CYS A 248 3.43 1.54 15.56
CA CYS A 248 4.78 1.35 16.08
C CYS A 248 5.00 1.99 17.46
N ALA A 249 4.02 2.73 17.99
CA ALA A 249 4.15 3.37 19.28
C ALA A 249 4.28 2.33 20.41
N PRO A 250 5.24 2.48 21.32
CA PRO A 250 5.47 1.50 22.38
C PRO A 250 4.32 1.52 23.39
N GLU A 251 4.04 0.36 23.98
CA GLU A 251 2.95 0.22 24.93
C GLU A 251 3.13 1.09 26.19
N MET A 252 2.02 1.65 26.67
CA MET A 252 2.00 2.57 27.81
C MET A 252 2.59 1.96 29.09
N HIS A 253 2.34 0.66 29.30
CA HIS A 253 2.82 -0.05 30.48
C HIS A 253 4.36 -0.17 30.50
N LEU A 254 5.00 -0.35 29.34
CA LEU A 254 6.46 -0.39 29.21
C LEU A 254 7.10 0.98 29.45
N ILE A 255 6.43 2.05 28.99
CA ILE A 255 6.86 3.42 29.23
C ILE A 255 6.81 3.73 30.73
N HIS A 256 5.69 3.42 31.40
CA HIS A 256 5.55 3.63 32.85
C HIS A 256 6.50 2.76 33.67
N ALA A 257 6.83 1.56 33.18
CA ALA A 257 7.83 0.69 33.77
C ALA A 257 9.28 1.19 33.57
N GLY A 258 9.51 2.32 32.88
CA GLY A 258 10.84 2.90 32.71
C GLY A 258 11.72 2.14 31.73
N LYS A 259 11.16 1.37 30.80
CA LYS A 259 11.94 0.63 29.79
C LYS A 259 12.62 1.62 28.84
N GLY A 260 13.96 1.64 28.88
CA GLY A 260 14.76 2.60 28.12
C GLY A 260 14.46 2.62 26.63
N GLU A 261 14.23 1.46 26.00
CA GLU A 261 13.92 1.39 24.57
C GLU A 261 12.56 1.99 24.22
N ALA A 262 11.52 1.71 25.01
CA ALA A 262 10.20 2.29 24.84
C ALA A 262 10.23 3.83 24.97
N ILE A 263 11.00 4.36 25.92
CA ILE A 263 11.17 5.81 26.09
C ILE A 263 11.88 6.42 24.88
N ARG A 264 12.94 5.76 24.38
CA ARG A 264 13.69 6.21 23.20
C ARG A 264 12.83 6.25 21.95
N ILE A 265 12.08 5.18 21.67
CA ILE A 265 11.19 5.09 20.50
C ILE A 265 10.10 6.16 20.59
N ARG A 266 9.47 6.33 21.76
CA ARG A 266 8.49 7.40 21.96
C ARG A 266 9.06 8.79 21.68
N ALA A 267 10.30 9.06 22.09
CA ALA A 267 10.96 10.33 21.82
C ALA A 267 11.24 10.52 20.32
N ILE A 268 11.67 9.47 19.62
CA ILE A 268 11.87 9.47 18.16
C ILE A 268 10.55 9.79 17.45
N LEU A 269 9.48 9.06 17.75
CA LEU A 269 8.17 9.28 17.11
C LEU A 269 7.65 10.71 17.32
N ARG A 270 7.82 11.27 18.52
CA ARG A 270 7.47 12.67 18.81
C ARG A 270 8.34 13.70 18.09
N SER A 271 9.54 13.33 17.65
CA SER A 271 10.43 14.23 16.90
C SER A 271 10.21 14.19 15.39
N LEU A 272 9.58 13.13 14.88
CA LEU A 272 9.35 12.96 13.43
C LEU A 272 8.23 13.86 12.91
N ILE A 273 7.15 14.01 13.68
CA ILE A 273 5.98 14.81 13.30
C ILE A 273 5.64 15.75 14.46
N PRO A 274 5.74 17.08 14.26
CA PRO A 274 5.32 18.07 15.26
C PRO A 274 3.84 17.91 15.63
N ILE A 275 3.48 18.23 16.87
CA ILE A 275 2.08 18.10 17.31
C ILE A 275 1.18 19.13 16.62
N GLU A 276 1.75 20.30 16.32
CA GLU A 276 1.08 21.41 15.63
C GLU A 276 0.64 21.00 14.22
N ASP A 277 1.44 20.17 13.54
CA ASP A 277 1.09 19.62 12.23
C ASP A 277 -0.10 18.67 12.33
N LEU A 278 -0.14 17.80 13.35
CA LEU A 278 -1.25 16.88 13.57
C LEU A 278 -2.54 17.63 13.92
N GLU A 279 -2.46 18.61 14.81
CA GLU A 279 -3.60 19.47 15.16
C GLU A 279 -4.13 20.24 13.95
N GLY A 280 -3.22 20.73 13.10
CA GLY A 280 -3.56 21.39 11.84
C GLY A 280 -4.30 20.47 10.88
N VAL A 281 -3.80 19.23 10.68
CA VAL A 281 -4.41 18.25 9.77
C VAL A 281 -5.80 17.86 10.25
N ILE A 282 -5.99 17.63 11.56
CA ILE A 282 -7.31 17.31 12.14
C ILE A 282 -8.29 18.49 11.98
N SER A 283 -7.79 19.72 11.94
CA SER A 283 -8.60 20.92 11.81
C SER A 283 -8.96 21.27 10.36
N ILE A 284 -8.50 20.50 9.36
CA ILE A 284 -8.83 20.74 7.95
C ILE A 284 -10.35 20.56 7.76
N PRO A 285 -11.05 21.55 7.21
CA PRO A 285 -12.48 21.46 6.99
C PRO A 285 -12.79 20.46 5.87
N PHE A 286 -13.58 19.44 6.17
CA PHE A 286 -14.12 18.53 5.17
C PHE A 286 -15.46 19.09 4.67
N PRO A 287 -15.59 19.43 3.38
CA PRO A 287 -16.88 19.81 2.82
C PRO A 287 -17.80 18.59 2.89
N MET A 288 -18.89 18.70 3.66
CA MET A 288 -19.89 17.64 3.74
C MET A 288 -20.75 17.63 2.46
N PRO A 289 -21.12 16.46 1.91
CA PRO A 289 -22.09 16.39 0.83
C PRO A 289 -23.37 17.10 1.24
N THR A 290 -23.80 18.05 0.43
CA THR A 290 -25.02 18.82 0.71
C THR A 290 -26.15 18.32 -0.17
N LEU A 291 -27.32 18.13 0.42
CA LEU A 291 -28.53 17.83 -0.35
C LEU A 291 -28.97 19.11 -1.08
N ALA A 292 -28.96 19.07 -2.41
CA ALA A 292 -29.57 20.11 -3.22
C ALA A 292 -31.08 20.14 -3.00
N LYS A 293 -31.68 21.29 -3.34
CA LYS A 293 -33.12 21.54 -3.16
C LYS A 293 -34.03 20.61 -3.99
N ASP A 294 -33.47 19.91 -4.97
CA ASP A 294 -34.13 18.91 -5.82
C ASP A 294 -33.97 17.46 -5.31
N GLY A 295 -33.30 17.26 -4.17
CA GLY A 295 -33.03 15.95 -3.60
C GLY A 295 -31.81 15.24 -4.18
N SER A 296 -31.05 15.86 -5.09
CA SER A 296 -29.76 15.34 -5.52
C SER A 296 -28.70 15.55 -4.43
N VAL A 297 -27.81 14.57 -4.26
CA VAL A 297 -26.62 14.72 -3.42
C VAL A 297 -25.63 15.54 -4.24
N VAL A 298 -25.36 16.78 -3.82
CA VAL A 298 -24.22 17.53 -4.34
C VAL A 298 -23.02 16.96 -3.61
N GLU A 299 -22.32 16.07 -4.30
CA GLU A 299 -21.02 15.64 -3.86
C GLU A 299 -20.13 16.88 -3.78
N PRO A 300 -19.46 17.08 -2.64
CA PRO A 300 -18.50 18.16 -2.53
C PRO A 300 -17.34 17.81 -3.46
N CYS A 301 -16.88 18.77 -4.26
CA CYS A 301 -15.62 18.59 -4.99
C CYS A 301 -14.52 18.31 -3.95
N LEU A 302 -13.95 17.11 -4.01
CA LEU A 302 -12.72 16.73 -3.31
C LEU A 302 -11.62 16.58 -4.34
#